data_AF-A0A955GGA5-F1
#
_entry.id   AF-A0A955GGA5-F1
#
_cell.length_a   1.000
_cell.length_b   1.000
_cell.length_c   1.000
_cell.angle_alpha   90.00
_cell.angle_beta   90.00
_cell.angle_gamma   90.00
#
_symmetry.space_group_name_H-M   'P 1'
#
loop_
_entity.id
_entity.type
_entity.pdbx_description
1 polymer ?
#
loop_
_entity_poly.entity_id
_entity_poly.type
_entity_poly.pdbx_seq_one_letter_code
_entity_poly.pdbx_strand_id
1 'polypeptide(L)' 'MAKKTEKRKIIGLVCEACGQRHYYSTKNTQNTPDKIELNKFCPTVRKVTKHVETKKNLGINVVKKRKG' A
#
# COMPACT_ATOMS: atom_id res chain seq x y z
N MET A 1 12.30 -29.34 0.03
CA MET A 1 12.28 -27.91 -0.38
C MET A 1 11.34 -27.15 0.57
N ALA A 2 11.80 -26.09 1.23
CA ALA A 2 11.00 -25.38 2.22
C ALA A 2 9.77 -24.74 1.56
N LYS A 3 8.57 -25.05 2.07
CA LYS A 3 7.29 -24.52 1.58
C LYS A 3 7.31 -23.00 1.73
N LYS A 4 7.34 -22.27 0.60
CA LYS A 4 7.33 -20.81 0.57
C LYS A 4 6.15 -20.31 1.41
N THR A 5 6.45 -19.72 2.55
CA THR A 5 5.45 -19.39 3.56
C THR A 5 4.55 -18.25 3.02
N GLU A 6 3.37 -18.60 2.54
CA GLU A 6 2.35 -17.73 1.92
C GLU A 6 1.78 -16.64 2.87
N LYS A 7 2.23 -16.59 4.11
CA LYS A 7 1.71 -15.69 5.16
C LYS A 7 2.07 -14.22 4.92
N ARG A 8 3.22 -13.96 4.27
CA ARG A 8 3.68 -12.62 3.92
C ARG A 8 3.15 -12.22 2.55
N LYS A 9 2.25 -11.22 2.53
CA LYS A 9 1.67 -10.66 1.30
C LYS A 9 2.32 -9.32 0.99
N ILE A 10 2.58 -9.07 -0.29
CA ILE A 10 2.99 -7.75 -0.77
C ILE A 10 1.76 -6.85 -0.76
N ILE A 11 1.91 -5.66 -0.21
CA ILE A 11 0.90 -4.63 -0.14
C ILE A 11 1.40 -3.34 -0.77
N GLY A 12 0.49 -2.56 -1.33
CA GLY A 12 0.78 -1.21 -1.82
C GLY A 12 0.35 -0.15 -0.81
N LEU A 13 1.15 0.89 -0.65
CA LEU A 13 0.83 2.05 0.17
C LEU A 13 0.53 3.26 -0.74
N VAL A 14 -0.69 3.78 -0.59
CA VAL A 14 -1.21 4.91 -1.36
C VAL A 14 -1.17 6.15 -0.48
N CYS A 15 -0.60 7.23 -0.98
CA CYS A 15 -0.63 8.53 -0.32
C CYS A 15 -2.05 9.10 -0.34
N GLU A 16 -2.55 9.55 0.81
CA GLU A 16 -3.87 10.19 0.90
C GLU A 16 -3.93 11.54 0.17
N ALA A 17 -2.81 12.28 0.11
CA ALA A 17 -2.77 13.62 -0.46
C ALA A 17 -2.81 13.64 -2.00
N CYS A 18 -2.07 12.74 -2.65
CA CYS A 18 -2.03 12.67 -4.12
C CYS A 18 -2.81 11.48 -4.70
N GLY A 19 -3.27 10.54 -3.87
CA GLY A 19 -3.98 9.34 -4.32
C GLY A 19 -3.12 8.38 -5.15
N GLN A 20 -1.80 8.56 -5.16
CA GLN A 20 -0.88 7.71 -5.89
C GLN A 20 -0.21 6.68 -5.00
N ARG A 21 0.08 5.50 -5.57
CA ARG A 21 0.89 4.49 -4.90
C ARG A 21 2.36 4.80 -5.11
N HIS A 22 3.10 4.94 -4.03
CA HIS A 22 4.56 5.19 -4.08
C HIS A 22 5.38 4.04 -3.52
N TYR A 23 4.82 3.25 -2.61
CA TYR A 23 5.57 2.22 -1.91
C TYR A 23 4.90 0.85 -2.01
N TYR A 24 5.74 -0.18 -2.03
CA TYR A 24 5.36 -1.54 -1.74
C TYR A 24 6.04 -1.97 -0.45
N SER A 25 5.32 -2.71 0.37
CA SER A 25 5.88 -3.39 1.54
C SER A 25 5.34 -4.80 1.61
N THR A 26 5.94 -5.63 2.44
CA THR A 26 5.37 -6.92 2.79
C THR A 26 4.75 -6.84 4.17
N LYS A 27 3.56 -7.41 4.34
CA LYS A 27 2.96 -7.58 5.66
C LYS A 27 2.66 -9.04 5.94
N ASN A 28 2.79 -9.42 7.20
CA ASN A 28 2.35 -10.73 7.65
C ASN A 28 0.87 -10.64 8.06
N THR A 29 0.00 -11.19 7.21
CA THR A 29 -1.46 -11.12 7.41
C THR A 29 -1.96 -11.81 8.69
N GLN A 30 -1.16 -12.68 9.31
CA GLN A 30 -1.52 -13.31 10.58
C GLN A 30 -1.29 -12.40 11.79
N ASN A 31 -0.22 -11.61 11.78
CA ASN A 31 0.14 -10.74 12.90
C ASN A 31 -0.52 -9.37 12.77
N THR A 32 -0.70 -8.88 11.55
CA THR A 32 -1.35 -7.59 11.26
C THR A 32 -2.52 -7.80 10.31
N PRO A 33 -3.69 -8.22 10.84
CA PRO A 33 -4.89 -8.43 10.03
C PRO A 33 -5.45 -7.10 9.49
N ASP A 34 -5.28 -6.02 10.24
CA ASP A 34 -5.80 -4.70 9.91
C ASP A 34 -5.06 -4.01 8.76
N LYS A 35 -5.67 -2.92 8.27
CA LYS A 35 -5.04 -2.06 7.28
C LYS A 35 -3.91 -1.28 7.92
N ILE A 36 -2.77 -1.23 7.26
CA ILE A 36 -1.62 -0.47 7.73
C ILE A 36 -1.74 0.98 7.25
N GLU A 37 -1.47 1.91 8.15
CA GLU A 37 -1.36 3.35 7.89
C GLU A 37 0.02 3.82 8.36
N LEU A 38 0.79 4.46 7.48
CA LEU A 38 2.15 4.90 7.78
C LEU A 38 2.38 6.33 7.30
N ASN A 39 3.07 7.12 8.12
CA ASN A 39 3.57 8.43 7.71
C ASN A 39 4.85 8.22 6.90
N LYS A 40 4.80 8.52 5.60
CA LYS A 40 5.95 8.43 4.69
C LYS A 40 6.06 9.67 3.82
N PHE A 41 7.27 9.94 3.34
CA PHE A 41 7.49 11.00 2.37
C PHE A 41 6.72 10.71 1.08
N CYS A 42 6.03 11.70 0.54
CA CYS A 42 5.39 11.60 -0.77
C CYS A 42 6.21 12.41 -1.79
N PRO A 43 6.74 11.79 -2.85
CA PRO A 43 7.59 12.49 -3.82
C PRO A 43 6.83 13.52 -4.67
N THR A 44 5.52 13.35 -4.87
CA THR A 44 4.71 14.31 -5.64
C THR A 44 4.37 15.57 -4.84
N VAL A 45 4.04 15.41 -3.55
CA VAL A 45 3.69 16.54 -2.66
C VAL A 45 4.94 17.11 -1.96
N ARG A 46 6.06 16.38 -1.99
CA ARG A 46 7.34 16.71 -1.34
C ARG A 46 7.22 16.93 0.17
N LYS A 47 6.30 16.20 0.82
CA LYS A 47 6.03 16.28 2.26
C LYS A 47 5.79 14.89 2.84
N VAL A 48 6.00 14.73 4.15
CA VAL A 48 5.57 13.53 4.86
C VAL A 48 4.05 13.57 4.98
N THR A 49 3.41 12.51 4.51
CA THR A 49 1.96 12.39 4.43
C THR A 49 1.55 10.99 4.84
N LYS A 50 0.27 10.85 5.20
CA LYS A 50 -0.32 9.57 5.56
C LYS A 50 -0.48 8.70 4.31
N HIS A 51 0.05 7.48 4.39
CA HIS A 51 -0.06 6.47 3.35
C HIS A 51 -0.84 5.26 3.88
N VAL A 52 -1.88 4.86 3.14
CA VAL A 52 -2.80 3.79 3.54
C VAL A 52 -2.65 2.57 2.64
N GLU A 53 -2.75 1.40 3.24
CA GLU A 53 -2.73 0.13 2.53
C GLU A 53 -3.87 0.01 1.52
N THR A 54 -3.52 -0.34 0.28
CA THR A 54 -4.46 -0.64 -0.78
C THR A 54 -4.32 -2.09 -1.23
N LYS A 55 -5.44 -2.83 -1.16
CA LYS A 55 -5.56 -4.23 -1.62
C LYS A 55 -5.58 -4.37 -3.15
N LYS A 56 -5.81 -3.28 -3.89
CA LYS A 56 -5.96 -3.31 -5.35
C LYS A 56 -4.59 -3.31 -6.03
N ASN A 57 -4.37 -4.29 -6.90
CA ASN A 57 -3.38 -4.17 -7.97
C ASN A 57 -3.89 -3.13 -8.97
N LEU A 58 -3.64 -1.86 -8.65
CA LEU A 58 -3.87 -0.75 -9.55
C LEU A 58 -2.78 -0.83 -10.61
N GLY A 59 -3.10 -1.43 -11.76
CA GLY A 59 -2.29 -1.27 -12.95
C GLY A 59 -2.19 0.23 -13.23
N ILE A 60 -0.97 0.76 -13.13
CA ILE A 60 -0.60 2.20 -13.11
C ILE A 60 -0.77 2.85 -11.72
N ASN A 61 0.17 3.73 -11.35
CA ASN A 61 0.28 4.46 -10.06
C ASN A 61 -0.94 5.30 -9.67
N VAL A 62 -2.04 5.27 -10.44
CA VAL A 62 -3.26 6.04 -10.22
C VAL A 62 -4.35 5.12 -9.67
N VAL A 63 -4.83 5.42 -8.46
CA VAL A 63 -6.05 4.78 -7.94
C VAL A 63 -7.23 5.25 -8.78
N LYS A 64 -7.66 4.46 -9.77
CA LYS A 64 -8.91 4.75 -10.49
C LYS A 64 -10.05 4.85 -9.47
N LYS A 65 -10.70 6.03 -9.39
CA LYS A 65 -11.93 6.21 -8.59
C LYS A 65 -12.93 5.12 -9.01
N ARG A 66 -13.51 4.40 -8.03
CA ARG A 66 -14.60 3.47 -8.33
C ARG A 66 -15.73 4.30 -8.93
N LYS A 67 -16.04 4.10 -10.21
CA LYS A 67 -17.33 4.54 -10.76
C LYS A 67 -18.40 3.78 -9.98
N GLY A 68 -19.36 4.54 -9.43
CA GLY A 68 -20.57 3.98 -8.84
C GLY A 68 -21.37 3.21 -9.86
#